data_AF-A0A6J0K4G7-F1
#
_entry.id   AF-A0A6J0K4G7-F1
#
_cell.length_a   1.000
_cell.length_b   1.000
_cell.length_c   1.000
_cell.angle_alpha   90.00
_cell.angle_beta   90.00
_cell.angle_gamma   90.00
#
_symmetry.space_group_name_H-M   'P 1'
#
loop_
_entity.id
_entity.type
_entity.pdbx_description
1 polymer ?
#
loop_
_entity_poly.entity_id
_entity_poly.type
_entity_poly.pdbx_seq_one_letter_code
_entity_poly.pdbx_strand_id
1 'polypeptide(L)'
;MMMMMIGSSNRAFLMSSTAAAAAAAMNTRKGDLFNLNPNSSIGNKKHDRASVSYAPKRKLPVLLFDVMDTIVRDPFYQDIPAFFGMPMRELLECKHPTAWIEFEKGLIDEEELSRKFFIDKRDFDFEGLKDCIRSGYSYLDGMQELLQTLSADNFEIHAFTNYPIWYKMIEDKLKLSAYLSWTFCSCYTGKRKPDPEFYLEVVQHLGVEPCDCVFIDDRPSNVKCAVEIGMRGLVFENADSLLKDLSHLGINVSLPNI
;
A
#
# COMPACT_ATOMS: atom_id res chain seq x y z
N MET A 1 -52.74 -6.86 -3.69
CA MET A 1 -53.79 -6.83 -2.65
C MET A 1 -53.61 -8.12 -1.84
N MET A 2 -52.71 -8.15 -0.87
CA MET A 2 -53.02 -7.74 0.50
C MET A 2 -51.75 -7.28 1.22
N MET A 3 -51.94 -6.28 2.06
CA MET A 3 -50.96 -5.41 2.69
C MET A 3 -50.91 -5.75 4.17
N MET A 4 -49.73 -5.84 4.78
CA MET A 4 -49.54 -5.62 6.22
C MET A 4 -48.13 -5.07 6.48
N MET A 5 -48.07 -3.75 6.66
CA MET A 5 -47.13 -3.13 7.60
C MET A 5 -47.50 -3.59 9.02
N ILE A 6 -46.55 -3.73 9.96
CA ILE A 6 -46.12 -2.75 10.98
C ILE A 6 -44.94 -3.37 11.75
N GLY A 7 -43.95 -2.58 12.21
CA GLY A 7 -43.00 -3.06 13.22
C GLY A 7 -41.68 -2.33 13.37
N SER A 8 -41.67 -1.00 13.37
CA SER A 8 -40.52 -0.21 13.82
C SER A 8 -40.26 -0.47 15.31
N SER A 9 -39.06 -0.94 15.68
CA SER A 9 -38.62 -0.87 17.07
C SER A 9 -37.09 -0.82 17.19
N ASN A 10 -36.66 0.14 18.01
CA ASN A 10 -35.31 0.46 18.42
C ASN A 10 -34.45 -0.77 18.80
N ARG A 11 -33.21 -0.81 18.31
CA ARG A 11 -32.07 -1.40 19.04
C ARG A 11 -30.84 -0.52 18.87
N ALA A 12 -30.79 0.53 19.66
CA ALA A 12 -29.54 0.99 20.24
C ALA A 12 -29.18 0.05 21.42
N PHE A 13 -27.89 0.01 21.77
CA PHE A 13 -27.28 -0.71 22.88
C PHE A 13 -26.97 -2.21 22.70
N LEU A 14 -25.73 -2.48 22.28
CA LEU A 14 -24.83 -3.46 22.92
C LEU A 14 -23.38 -3.15 22.50
N MET A 15 -22.83 -2.09 23.10
CA MET A 15 -21.39 -1.95 23.29
C MET A 15 -21.00 -2.71 24.55
N SER A 16 -20.04 -3.63 24.40
CA SER A 16 -19.19 -4.36 25.37
C SER A 16 -19.13 -5.81 24.89
N SER A 17 -17.98 -6.46 24.68
CA SER A 17 -16.85 -6.56 25.60
C SER A 17 -15.65 -7.28 24.94
N THR A 18 -15.17 -6.85 23.77
CA THR A 18 -14.00 -7.49 23.10
C THR A 18 -12.78 -6.59 22.92
N ALA A 19 -12.87 -5.31 23.30
CA ALA A 19 -11.75 -4.36 23.21
C ALA A 19 -10.78 -4.39 24.42
N ALA A 20 -11.08 -5.16 25.47
CA ALA A 20 -10.27 -5.18 26.70
C ALA A 20 -9.30 -6.36 26.84
N ALA A 21 -9.32 -7.34 25.93
CA ALA A 21 -8.50 -8.55 26.04
C ALA A 21 -7.21 -8.55 25.19
N ALA A 22 -7.07 -7.62 24.23
CA ALA A 22 -5.89 -7.53 23.37
C ALA A 22 -4.74 -6.68 23.96
N ALA A 23 -4.98 -5.93 25.04
CA ALA A 23 -4.00 -5.00 25.60
C ALA A 23 -3.03 -5.63 26.65
N ALA A 24 -3.16 -6.92 26.97
CA ALA A 24 -2.39 -7.55 28.06
C ALA A 24 -1.27 -8.51 27.62
N ALA A 25 -1.01 -8.68 26.31
CA ALA A 25 -0.05 -9.67 25.81
C ALA A 25 1.14 -9.10 25.01
N MET A 26 1.33 -7.78 24.94
CA MET A 26 2.39 -7.13 24.13
C MET A 26 3.51 -6.47 24.96
N ASN A 27 3.75 -6.93 26.19
CA ASN A 27 4.78 -6.34 27.05
C ASN A 27 5.89 -7.32 27.44
N THR A 28 6.51 -7.98 26.47
CA THR A 28 7.83 -8.63 26.61
C THR A 28 8.47 -8.84 25.24
N ARG A 29 9.19 -7.82 24.75
CA ARG A 29 10.38 -7.89 23.88
C ARG A 29 10.69 -6.50 23.31
N LYS A 30 11.05 -5.58 24.21
CA LYS A 30 11.90 -4.42 23.86
C LYS A 30 13.25 -4.71 24.52
N GLY A 31 14.25 -4.98 23.71
CA GLY A 31 15.60 -5.25 24.18
C GLY A 31 16.43 -5.90 23.08
N ASP A 32 17.45 -5.15 22.66
CA ASP A 32 18.69 -5.64 22.08
C ASP A 32 18.68 -6.12 20.63
N LEU A 33 19.13 -5.21 19.75
CA LEU A 33 20.05 -5.52 18.66
C LEU A 33 20.61 -4.20 18.13
N PHE A 34 21.64 -3.66 18.79
CA PHE A 34 22.74 -2.88 18.20
C PHE A 34 23.73 -2.52 19.31
N ASN A 35 24.69 -3.40 19.62
CA ASN A 35 25.96 -2.97 20.21
C ASN A 35 27.07 -4.04 20.10
N LEU A 36 28.10 -3.73 19.30
CA LEU A 36 29.49 -4.21 19.35
C LEU A 36 30.29 -3.01 18.79
N ASN A 37 31.31 -2.40 19.40
CA ASN A 37 32.38 -2.90 20.27
C ASN A 37 33.08 -1.67 20.94
N PRO A 38 33.64 -1.76 22.17
CA PRO A 38 34.39 -0.67 22.81
C PRO A 38 35.91 -0.90 22.77
N ASN A 39 36.68 0.16 22.47
CA ASN A 39 38.04 0.48 22.96
C ASN A 39 38.63 1.63 22.12
N SER A 40 38.63 2.86 22.63
CA SER A 40 39.65 3.50 23.49
C SER A 40 40.76 4.20 22.71
N SER A 41 40.77 5.54 22.73
CA SER A 41 41.93 6.33 23.15
C SER A 41 41.62 7.83 23.08
N ILE A 42 42.00 8.52 24.16
CA ILE A 42 41.91 9.96 24.36
C ILE A 42 43.08 10.61 23.59
N GLY A 43 42.77 11.61 22.75
CA GLY A 43 43.76 12.40 22.01
C GLY A 43 43.22 13.80 21.69
N ASN A 44 44.04 14.81 21.95
CA ASN A 44 43.69 16.23 22.12
C ASN A 44 43.50 16.99 20.79
N LYS A 45 42.50 17.89 20.77
CA LYS A 45 42.33 19.16 20.01
C LYS A 45 42.77 19.24 18.53
N LYS A 46 41.81 19.59 17.67
CA LYS A 46 41.87 20.77 16.76
C LYS A 46 40.45 21.19 16.35
N HIS A 47 40.24 22.50 16.29
CA HIS A 47 39.00 23.12 15.79
C HIS A 47 38.89 22.88 14.29
N ASP A 48 38.17 21.84 13.89
CA ASP A 48 37.72 21.69 12.51
C ASP A 48 36.36 22.38 12.37
N ARG A 49 36.30 23.36 11.46
CA ARG A 49 35.05 23.96 11.00
C ARG A 49 34.17 22.80 10.51
N ALA A 50 33.02 22.62 11.14
CA ALA A 50 32.01 21.68 10.68
C ALA A 50 31.73 21.92 9.19
N SER A 51 32.17 20.97 8.36
CA SER A 51 31.73 20.87 6.98
C SER A 51 30.24 20.60 7.01
N VAL A 52 29.44 21.62 6.74
CA VAL A 52 28.01 21.46 6.49
C VAL A 52 27.90 20.50 5.31
N SER A 53 27.51 19.25 5.56
CA SER A 53 27.18 18.32 4.48
C SER A 53 25.93 18.86 3.81
N TYR A 54 26.10 19.51 2.66
CA TYR A 54 25.00 19.82 1.78
C TYR A 54 24.48 18.49 1.23
N ALA A 55 23.60 17.84 1.99
CA ALA A 55 22.75 16.80 1.45
C ALA A 55 22.03 17.43 0.24
N PRO A 56 22.01 16.77 -0.93
CA PRO A 56 21.33 17.31 -2.10
C PRO A 56 19.88 17.62 -1.73
N LYS A 57 19.42 18.81 -2.13
CA LYS A 57 18.06 19.27 -1.83
C LYS A 57 17.07 18.34 -2.55
N ARG A 58 16.23 17.66 -1.79
CA ARG A 58 15.19 16.75 -2.29
C ARG A 58 14.34 17.43 -3.36
N LYS A 59 14.08 16.75 -4.48
CA LYS A 59 13.13 17.21 -5.51
C LYS A 59 11.71 17.03 -4.96
N LEU A 60 10.92 18.09 -5.02
CA LEU A 60 9.51 18.06 -4.65
C LEU A 60 8.62 18.31 -5.87
N PRO A 61 7.40 17.77 -5.90
CA PRO A 61 6.80 16.91 -4.87
C PRO A 61 7.34 15.48 -4.82
N VAL A 62 7.10 14.79 -3.71
CA VAL A 62 7.23 13.33 -3.59
C VAL A 62 5.99 12.69 -4.20
N LEU A 63 6.19 11.66 -5.03
CA LEU A 63 5.10 10.94 -5.70
C LEU A 63 4.78 9.65 -4.95
N LEU A 64 3.54 9.52 -4.53
CA LEU A 64 3.01 8.35 -3.84
C LEU A 64 2.04 7.64 -4.79
N PHE A 65 2.40 6.46 -5.24
CA PHE A 65 1.58 5.68 -6.16
C PHE A 65 0.93 4.51 -5.43
N ASP A 66 -0.38 4.36 -5.57
CA ASP A 66 -0.94 3.02 -5.47
C ASP A 66 -0.39 2.11 -6.57
N VAL A 67 -0.52 0.80 -6.35
CA VAL A 67 0.07 -0.22 -7.24
C VAL A 67 -1.01 -0.95 -8.02
N MET A 68 -2.03 -1.49 -7.36
CA MET A 68 -3.00 -2.38 -8.02
C MET A 68 -4.05 -1.54 -8.74
N ASP A 69 -4.31 -1.83 -10.02
CA ASP A 69 -5.14 -1.04 -10.93
C ASP A 69 -4.72 0.43 -11.08
N THR A 70 -3.50 0.79 -10.63
CA THR A 70 -2.84 2.09 -10.87
C THR A 70 -1.55 1.94 -11.67
N ILE A 71 -0.64 1.05 -11.25
CA ILE A 71 0.60 0.71 -12.00
C ILE A 71 0.47 -0.68 -12.62
N VAL A 72 -0.10 -1.62 -11.87
CA VAL A 72 -0.14 -3.05 -12.15
C VAL A 72 -1.58 -3.53 -12.16
N ARG A 73 -1.98 -4.30 -13.17
CA ARG A 73 -3.33 -4.89 -13.23
C ARG A 73 -3.60 -5.80 -12.03
N ASP A 74 -4.76 -5.64 -11.40
CA ASP A 74 -5.22 -6.52 -10.31
C ASP A 74 -5.86 -7.82 -10.84
N PRO A 75 -5.29 -9.01 -10.56
CA PRO A 75 -5.91 -10.28 -10.91
C PRO A 75 -7.14 -10.63 -10.05
N PHE A 76 -7.43 -9.87 -8.98
CA PHE A 76 -8.43 -10.24 -7.98
C PHE A 76 -9.85 -10.45 -8.54
N TYR A 77 -10.31 -9.59 -9.45
CA TYR A 77 -11.70 -9.61 -9.91
C TYR A 77 -11.99 -10.58 -11.05
N GLN A 78 -10.97 -10.98 -11.81
CA GLN A 78 -11.15 -11.81 -13.02
C GLN A 78 -10.48 -13.18 -12.86
N ASP A 79 -9.21 -13.19 -12.48
CA ASP A 79 -8.39 -14.41 -12.50
C ASP A 79 -8.69 -15.30 -11.28
N ILE A 80 -8.87 -14.73 -10.10
CA ILE A 80 -9.17 -15.52 -8.89
C ILE A 80 -10.52 -16.25 -9.01
N PRO A 81 -11.64 -15.62 -9.42
CA PRO A 81 -12.89 -16.33 -9.66
C PRO A 81 -12.75 -17.42 -10.72
N ALA A 82 -12.03 -17.14 -11.82
CA ALA A 82 -11.78 -18.11 -12.88
C ALA A 82 -10.97 -19.32 -12.38
N PHE A 83 -9.95 -19.09 -11.54
CA PHE A 83 -9.15 -20.13 -10.90
C PHE A 83 -10.02 -21.08 -10.06
N PHE A 84 -10.94 -20.54 -9.28
CA PHE A 84 -11.88 -21.34 -8.49
C PHE A 84 -13.05 -21.91 -9.28
N GLY A 85 -13.18 -21.57 -10.57
CA GLY A 85 -14.27 -22.03 -11.43
C GLY A 85 -15.65 -21.54 -10.99
N MET A 86 -15.73 -20.38 -10.32
CA MET A 86 -16.98 -19.84 -9.78
C MET A 86 -17.10 -18.33 -10.01
N PRO A 87 -18.32 -17.78 -10.12
CA PRO A 87 -18.52 -16.34 -10.24
C PRO A 87 -17.99 -15.59 -9.01
N MET A 88 -17.52 -14.35 -9.20
CA MET A 88 -16.98 -13.52 -8.12
C MET A 88 -17.95 -13.38 -6.93
N ARG A 89 -19.25 -13.28 -7.20
CA ARG A 89 -20.28 -13.23 -6.17
C ARG A 89 -20.25 -14.46 -5.25
N GLU A 90 -20.18 -15.66 -5.84
CA GLU A 90 -20.14 -16.92 -5.08
C GLU A 90 -18.84 -17.05 -4.30
N LEU A 91 -17.71 -16.65 -4.91
CA LEU A 91 -16.42 -16.60 -4.23
C LEU A 91 -16.49 -15.70 -2.98
N LEU A 92 -17.08 -14.51 -3.08
CA LEU A 92 -17.25 -13.60 -1.94
C LEU A 92 -18.15 -14.17 -0.84
N GLU A 93 -19.17 -14.96 -1.20
CA GLU A 93 -20.09 -15.59 -0.23
C GLU A 93 -19.41 -16.71 0.58
N CYS A 94 -18.44 -17.42 -0.01
CA CYS A 94 -17.72 -18.51 0.68
C CYS A 94 -16.34 -18.11 1.23
N LYS A 95 -15.77 -17.00 0.76
CA LYS A 95 -14.49 -16.47 1.24
C LYS A 95 -14.61 -15.89 2.65
N HIS A 96 -13.61 -16.12 3.49
CA HIS A 96 -13.56 -15.54 4.84
C HIS A 96 -13.49 -14.00 4.76
N PRO A 97 -14.34 -13.30 5.53
CA PRO A 97 -14.59 -11.86 5.35
C PRO A 97 -13.37 -10.99 5.63
N THR A 98 -12.49 -11.41 6.55
CA THR A 98 -11.32 -10.60 6.97
C THR A 98 -9.97 -11.18 6.59
N ALA A 99 -9.87 -12.44 6.15
CA ALA A 99 -8.58 -13.13 6.05
C ALA A 99 -7.63 -12.43 5.06
N TRP A 100 -8.18 -11.92 3.95
CA TRP A 100 -7.38 -11.19 2.97
C TRP A 100 -6.92 -9.83 3.49
N ILE A 101 -7.78 -9.12 4.23
CA ILE A 101 -7.43 -7.82 4.83
C ILE A 101 -6.37 -8.00 5.93
N GLU A 102 -6.50 -9.06 6.74
CA GLU A 102 -5.49 -9.42 7.75
C GLU A 102 -4.14 -9.72 7.09
N PHE A 103 -4.14 -10.43 5.95
CA PHE A 103 -2.95 -10.73 5.18
C PHE A 103 -2.33 -9.48 4.53
N GLU A 104 -3.16 -8.61 3.93
CA GLU A 104 -2.74 -7.29 3.42
C GLU A 104 -2.04 -6.47 4.51
N LYS A 105 -2.49 -6.57 5.75
CA LYS A 105 -1.92 -5.86 6.91
C LYS A 105 -0.73 -6.60 7.54
N GLY A 106 -0.34 -7.77 7.02
CA GLY A 106 0.73 -8.58 7.61
C GLY A 106 0.39 -9.15 9.00
N LEU A 107 -0.90 -9.22 9.37
CA LEU A 107 -1.37 -9.76 10.64
C LEU A 107 -1.42 -11.29 10.66
N ILE A 108 -1.50 -11.89 9.47
CA ILE A 108 -1.41 -13.33 9.25
C ILE A 108 -0.42 -13.59 8.12
N ASP A 109 0.17 -14.79 8.08
CA ASP A 109 1.07 -15.24 7.02
C ASP A 109 0.32 -16.08 5.97
N GLU A 110 1.07 -16.66 5.02
CA GLU A 110 0.52 -17.50 3.96
C GLU A 110 -0.14 -18.78 4.48
N GLU A 111 0.42 -19.39 5.52
CA GLU A 111 -0.12 -20.62 6.11
C GLU A 111 -1.50 -20.35 6.71
N GLU A 112 -1.61 -19.29 7.50
CA GLU A 112 -2.86 -18.91 8.13
C GLU A 112 -3.88 -18.36 7.12
N LEU A 113 -3.44 -17.66 6.07
CA LEU A 113 -4.31 -17.29 4.94
C LEU A 113 -4.88 -18.52 4.26
N SER A 114 -4.04 -19.50 3.92
CA SER A 114 -4.46 -20.74 3.28
C SER A 114 -5.52 -21.46 4.13
N ARG A 115 -5.25 -21.62 5.44
CA ARG A 115 -6.18 -22.26 6.37
C ARG A 115 -7.51 -21.52 6.54
N LYS A 116 -7.49 -20.19 6.45
CA LYS A 116 -8.67 -19.33 6.67
C LYS A 116 -9.33 -18.85 5.38
N PHE A 117 -8.84 -19.20 4.19
CA PHE A 117 -9.28 -18.53 2.96
C PHE A 117 -10.80 -18.63 2.76
N PHE A 118 -11.37 -19.82 2.98
CA PHE A 118 -12.80 -20.09 2.96
C PHE A 118 -13.40 -20.15 4.38
N ILE A 119 -14.68 -19.76 4.51
CA ILE A 119 -15.44 -19.79 5.77
C ILE A 119 -15.56 -21.23 6.31
N ASP A 120 -15.77 -22.19 5.41
CA ASP A 120 -15.88 -23.63 5.72
C ASP A 120 -14.51 -24.31 5.94
N LYS A 121 -13.41 -23.57 5.75
CA LYS A 121 -12.02 -24.04 5.86
C LYS A 121 -11.71 -25.23 4.97
N ARG A 122 -12.39 -25.37 3.82
CA ARG A 122 -12.03 -26.38 2.83
C ARG A 122 -10.64 -26.13 2.27
N ASP A 123 -9.94 -27.22 1.96
CA ASP A 123 -8.65 -27.16 1.27
C ASP A 123 -8.83 -26.68 -0.18
N PHE A 124 -7.78 -26.07 -0.71
CA PHE A 124 -7.68 -25.69 -2.12
C PHE A 124 -6.20 -25.62 -2.52
N ASP A 125 -5.95 -25.52 -3.82
CA ASP A 125 -4.60 -25.37 -4.36
C ASP A 125 -4.07 -23.95 -4.13
N PHE A 126 -3.40 -23.74 -2.98
CA PHE A 126 -2.86 -22.43 -2.61
C PHE A 126 -1.68 -21.99 -3.49
N GLU A 127 -0.82 -22.93 -3.89
CA GLU A 127 0.29 -22.61 -4.80
C GLU A 127 -0.24 -22.32 -6.22
N GLY A 128 -1.25 -23.06 -6.68
CA GLY A 128 -1.96 -22.74 -7.92
C GLY A 128 -2.60 -21.35 -7.90
N LEU A 129 -3.18 -20.93 -6.76
CA LEU A 129 -3.70 -19.57 -6.58
C LEU A 129 -2.59 -18.52 -6.70
N LYS A 130 -1.44 -18.75 -6.06
CA LYS A 130 -0.26 -17.87 -6.16
C LYS A 130 0.24 -17.77 -7.60
N ASP A 131 0.29 -18.88 -8.32
CA ASP A 131 0.68 -18.94 -9.73
C ASP A 131 -0.29 -18.18 -10.63
N CYS A 132 -1.59 -18.32 -10.39
CA CYS A 132 -2.65 -17.58 -11.06
C CYS A 132 -2.46 -16.06 -10.88
N ILE A 133 -2.34 -15.61 -9.63
CA ILE A 133 -2.16 -14.20 -9.28
C ILE A 133 -0.88 -13.63 -9.89
N ARG A 134 0.25 -14.34 -9.73
CA ARG A 134 1.55 -13.95 -10.30
C ARG A 134 1.51 -13.86 -11.82
N SER A 135 0.82 -14.78 -12.48
CA SER A 135 0.64 -14.76 -13.94
C SER A 135 -0.18 -13.57 -14.40
N GLY A 136 -1.15 -13.14 -13.58
CA GLY A 136 -2.03 -12.03 -13.87
C GLY A 136 -1.39 -10.63 -13.82
N TYR A 137 -0.29 -10.44 -13.08
CA TYR A 137 0.36 -9.13 -13.01
C TYR A 137 0.95 -8.68 -14.34
N SER A 138 0.61 -7.47 -14.76
CA SER A 138 1.22 -6.76 -15.89
C SER A 138 1.19 -5.27 -15.60
N TYR A 139 2.09 -4.51 -16.20
CA TYR A 139 1.93 -3.06 -16.23
C TYR A 139 0.59 -2.70 -16.88
N LEU A 140 -0.04 -1.64 -16.38
CA LEU A 140 -1.08 -0.96 -17.13
C LEU A 140 -0.46 -0.16 -18.28
N ASP A 141 -1.22 0.02 -19.36
CA ASP A 141 -0.75 0.67 -20.58
C ASP A 141 -0.17 2.07 -20.29
N GLY A 142 1.07 2.29 -20.75
CA GLY A 142 1.80 3.56 -20.60
C GLY A 142 2.42 3.82 -19.21
N MET A 143 2.13 2.99 -18.21
CA MET A 143 2.60 3.24 -16.84
C MET A 143 4.09 2.94 -16.67
N GLN A 144 4.63 1.96 -17.39
CA GLN A 144 6.07 1.67 -17.30
C GLN A 144 6.89 2.83 -17.86
N GLU A 145 6.50 3.36 -19.01
CA GLU A 145 7.13 4.49 -19.67
C GLU A 145 7.02 5.76 -18.82
N LEU A 146 5.86 6.01 -18.24
CA LEU A 146 5.66 7.15 -17.34
C LEU A 146 6.56 7.06 -16.10
N LEU A 147 6.65 5.89 -15.46
CA LEU A 147 7.52 5.68 -14.30
C LEU A 147 9.00 5.84 -14.67
N GLN A 148 9.42 5.34 -15.84
CA GLN A 148 10.77 5.53 -16.37
C GLN A 148 11.09 7.02 -16.49
N THR A 149 10.19 7.82 -17.10
CA THR A 149 10.44 9.25 -17.27
C THR A 149 10.45 10.00 -15.94
N LEU A 150 9.51 9.72 -15.03
CA LEU A 150 9.46 10.37 -13.72
C LEU A 150 10.73 10.06 -12.90
N SER A 151 11.19 8.80 -12.93
CA SER A 151 12.41 8.37 -12.26
C SER A 151 13.67 9.01 -12.89
N ALA A 152 13.78 9.03 -14.23
CA ALA A 152 14.88 9.67 -14.95
C ALA A 152 14.98 11.18 -14.67
N ASP A 153 13.84 11.83 -14.44
CA ASP A 153 13.77 13.23 -14.03
C ASP A 153 14.08 13.44 -12.52
N ASN A 154 14.53 12.41 -11.81
CA ASN A 154 14.87 12.41 -10.39
C ASN A 154 13.70 12.74 -9.46
N PHE A 155 12.46 12.37 -9.82
CA PHE A 155 11.38 12.35 -8.84
C PHE A 155 11.61 11.23 -7.83
N GLU A 156 11.28 11.52 -6.58
CA GLU A 156 11.23 10.50 -5.54
C GLU A 156 9.84 9.86 -5.56
N ILE A 157 9.81 8.54 -5.76
CA ILE A 157 8.58 7.78 -5.99
C ILE A 157 8.51 6.64 -4.98
N HIS A 158 7.38 6.52 -4.31
CA HIS A 158 7.10 5.42 -3.38
C HIS A 158 5.82 4.70 -3.74
N ALA A 159 5.83 3.38 -3.60
CA ALA A 159 4.60 2.61 -3.49
C ALA A 159 3.92 2.95 -2.16
N PHE A 160 2.65 3.34 -2.24
CA PHE A 160 1.75 3.54 -1.12
C PHE A 160 0.49 2.72 -1.36
N THR A 161 0.51 1.47 -0.89
CA THR A 161 -0.42 0.42 -1.36
C THR A 161 -0.97 -0.44 -0.23
N ASN A 162 -2.22 -0.89 -0.42
CA ASN A 162 -2.82 -1.95 0.36
C ASN A 162 -2.54 -3.29 -0.31
N TYR A 163 -1.40 -3.91 0.01
CA TYR A 163 -1.02 -5.18 -0.59
C TYR A 163 -0.22 -6.05 0.39
N PRO A 164 -0.40 -7.37 0.36
CA PRO A 164 0.35 -8.26 1.24
C PRO A 164 1.80 -8.41 0.79
N ILE A 165 2.56 -9.25 1.52
CA ILE A 165 3.95 -9.62 1.20
C ILE A 165 4.16 -10.12 -0.24
N TRP A 166 3.07 -10.48 -0.93
CA TRP A 166 3.01 -10.82 -2.35
C TRP A 166 3.39 -9.69 -3.31
N TYR A 167 3.58 -8.46 -2.83
CA TYR A 167 4.23 -7.41 -3.63
C TYR A 167 5.61 -7.87 -4.16
N LYS A 168 6.29 -8.80 -3.46
CA LYS A 168 7.55 -9.41 -3.93
C LYS A 168 7.40 -10.14 -5.26
N MET A 169 6.25 -10.78 -5.51
CA MET A 169 5.99 -11.41 -6.81
C MET A 169 5.83 -10.38 -7.93
N ILE A 170 5.29 -9.20 -7.61
CA ILE A 170 5.23 -8.06 -8.53
C ILE A 170 6.65 -7.58 -8.82
N GLU A 171 7.47 -7.39 -7.78
CA GLU A 171 8.88 -7.00 -7.93
C GLU A 171 9.68 -8.02 -8.76
N ASP A 172 9.51 -9.31 -8.48
CA ASP A 172 10.21 -10.37 -9.20
C ASP A 172 9.89 -10.38 -10.69
N LYS A 173 8.63 -10.11 -11.04
CA LYS A 173 8.15 -10.13 -12.42
C LYS A 173 8.37 -8.82 -13.18
N LEU A 174 8.10 -7.68 -12.54
CA LEU A 174 7.98 -6.38 -13.21
C LEU A 174 9.09 -5.39 -12.82
N LYS A 175 9.88 -5.67 -11.78
CA LYS A 175 11.05 -4.87 -11.37
C LYS A 175 10.73 -3.39 -11.05
N LEU A 176 9.64 -3.16 -10.32
CA LEU A 176 9.20 -1.79 -9.95
C LEU A 176 10.26 -1.02 -9.15
N SER A 177 11.14 -1.72 -8.43
CA SER A 177 12.26 -1.11 -7.70
C SER A 177 13.27 -0.38 -8.61
N ALA A 178 13.18 -0.55 -9.93
CA ALA A 178 13.91 0.27 -10.89
C ALA A 178 13.44 1.74 -10.92
N TYR A 179 12.21 2.03 -10.49
CA TYR A 179 11.58 3.35 -10.61
C TYR A 179 11.06 3.93 -9.29
N LEU A 180 10.63 3.06 -8.36
CA LEU A 180 10.03 3.46 -7.08
C LEU A 180 10.55 2.64 -5.90
N SER A 181 10.32 3.12 -4.68
CA SER A 181 10.63 2.39 -3.45
C SER A 181 9.38 1.76 -2.83
N TRP A 182 9.46 0.48 -2.44
CA TRP A 182 8.39 -0.24 -1.72
C TRP A 182 8.30 0.18 -0.24
N THR A 183 8.06 1.46 0.04
CA THR A 183 8.18 2.01 1.39
C THR A 183 6.89 1.90 2.20
N PHE A 184 5.74 2.17 1.59
CA PHE A 184 4.46 2.26 2.30
C PHE A 184 3.51 1.14 1.88
N CYS A 185 3.92 -0.10 2.19
CA CYS A 185 3.09 -1.29 1.99
C CYS A 185 2.34 -1.61 3.28
N SER A 186 1.03 -1.84 3.20
CA SER A 186 0.20 -2.18 4.36
C SER A 186 0.72 -3.37 5.17
N CYS A 187 1.40 -4.32 4.51
CA CYS A 187 1.93 -5.52 5.15
C CYS A 187 3.10 -5.24 6.11
N TYR A 188 3.71 -4.06 6.04
CA TYR A 188 4.78 -3.66 6.95
C TYR A 188 4.28 -2.87 8.15
N THR A 189 3.25 -2.06 7.94
CA THR A 189 2.79 -1.09 8.94
C THR A 189 1.62 -1.62 9.76
N GLY A 190 0.91 -2.64 9.27
CA GLY A 190 -0.35 -3.07 9.87
C GLY A 190 -1.45 -2.02 9.73
N LYS A 191 -1.28 -1.02 8.86
CA LYS A 191 -2.27 0.01 8.51
C LYS A 191 -2.63 -0.09 7.03
N ARG A 192 -3.80 0.46 6.66
CA ARG A 192 -4.27 0.42 5.27
C ARG A 192 -5.01 1.70 4.92
N LYS A 193 -4.91 2.12 3.65
CA LYS A 193 -5.77 3.17 3.09
C LYS A 193 -7.24 2.73 3.14
N PRO A 194 -8.21 3.61 3.41
CA PRO A 194 -8.08 5.06 3.60
C PRO A 194 -8.00 5.50 5.08
N ASP A 195 -7.31 4.75 5.95
CA ASP A 195 -7.11 5.19 7.34
C ASP A 195 -6.16 6.42 7.39
N PRO A 196 -6.62 7.60 7.86
CA PRO A 196 -5.81 8.82 7.89
C PRO A 196 -4.47 8.66 8.62
N GLU A 197 -4.40 7.78 9.62
CA GLU A 197 -3.16 7.56 10.35
C GLU A 197 -2.04 7.03 9.45
N PHE A 198 -2.36 6.25 8.41
CA PHE A 198 -1.34 5.72 7.51
C PHE A 198 -0.74 6.83 6.63
N TYR A 199 -1.56 7.79 6.19
CA TYR A 199 -1.10 8.93 5.41
C TYR A 199 -0.26 9.90 6.25
N LEU A 200 -0.61 10.09 7.52
CA LEU A 200 0.17 10.90 8.46
C LEU A 200 1.54 10.27 8.75
N GLU A 201 1.61 8.94 8.88
CA GLU A 201 2.88 8.22 9.00
C GLU A 201 3.75 8.37 7.75
N VAL A 202 3.16 8.40 6.57
CA VAL A 202 3.88 8.62 5.31
C VAL A 202 4.59 9.97 5.32
N VAL A 203 3.88 11.07 5.59
CA VAL A 203 4.50 12.42 5.60
C VAL A 203 5.52 12.57 6.72
N GLN A 204 5.26 11.96 7.88
CA GLN A 204 6.20 11.93 9.01
C GLN A 204 7.48 11.17 8.66
N HIS A 205 7.36 10.00 8.03
CA HIS A 205 8.49 9.19 7.59
C HIS A 205 9.33 9.92 6.54
N LEU A 206 8.67 10.61 5.61
CA LEU A 206 9.34 11.38 4.56
C LEU A 206 9.92 12.69 5.10
N GLY A 207 9.43 13.22 6.23
CA GLY A 207 9.86 14.52 6.76
C GLY A 207 9.47 15.69 5.84
N VAL A 208 8.27 15.63 5.25
CA VAL A 208 7.72 16.67 4.35
C VAL A 208 6.34 17.10 4.81
N GLU A 209 5.89 18.26 4.35
CA GLU A 209 4.50 18.69 4.56
C GLU A 209 3.55 17.92 3.64
N PRO A 210 2.28 17.70 4.03
CA PRO A 210 1.32 17.02 3.15
C PRO A 210 1.22 17.61 1.74
N CYS A 211 1.27 18.94 1.61
CA CYS A 211 1.18 19.63 0.33
C CYS A 211 2.38 19.37 -0.60
N ASP A 212 3.50 18.88 -0.07
CA ASP A 212 4.69 18.46 -0.81
C ASP A 212 4.57 17.03 -1.38
N CYS A 213 3.46 16.34 -1.13
CA CYS A 213 3.15 15.05 -1.72
C CYS A 213 2.07 15.16 -2.81
N VAL A 214 2.20 14.32 -3.84
CA VAL A 214 1.12 13.99 -4.77
C VAL A 214 0.81 12.52 -4.62
N PHE A 215 -0.44 12.19 -4.30
CA PHE A 215 -0.93 10.82 -4.18
C PHE A 215 -1.81 10.44 -5.37
N ILE A 216 -1.48 9.32 -6.01
CA ILE A 216 -2.13 8.78 -7.20
C ILE A 216 -2.73 7.43 -6.85
N ASP A 217 -4.04 7.25 -7.01
CA ASP A 217 -4.76 6.02 -6.66
C ASP A 217 -6.04 5.91 -7.48
N ASP A 218 -6.40 4.69 -7.88
CA ASP A 218 -7.61 4.39 -8.66
C ASP A 218 -8.90 4.60 -7.86
N ARG A 219 -8.83 4.55 -6.51
CA ARG A 219 -10.00 4.62 -5.63
C ARG A 219 -10.24 6.06 -5.16
N PRO A 220 -11.38 6.68 -5.54
CA PRO A 220 -11.71 8.03 -5.10
C PRO A 220 -11.76 8.22 -3.59
N SER A 221 -12.10 7.17 -2.82
CA SER A 221 -12.10 7.23 -1.35
C SER A 221 -10.69 7.38 -0.75
N ASN A 222 -9.69 6.73 -1.36
CA ASN A 222 -8.30 6.83 -0.91
C ASN A 222 -7.76 8.22 -1.23
N VAL A 223 -8.04 8.73 -2.43
CA VAL A 223 -7.64 10.08 -2.86
C VAL A 223 -8.29 11.14 -2.00
N LYS A 224 -9.60 11.00 -1.71
CA LYS A 224 -10.32 11.92 -0.82
C LYS A 224 -9.66 12.03 0.56
N CYS A 225 -9.28 10.90 1.17
CA CYS A 225 -8.59 10.91 2.46
C CYS A 225 -7.25 11.65 2.38
N ALA A 226 -6.46 11.42 1.33
CA ALA A 226 -5.20 12.14 1.10
C ALA A 226 -5.42 13.67 1.01
N VAL A 227 -6.46 14.11 0.29
CA VAL A 227 -6.81 15.53 0.18
C VAL A 227 -7.24 16.11 1.53
N GLU A 228 -8.03 15.37 2.32
CA GLU A 228 -8.50 15.81 3.64
C GLU A 228 -7.35 16.04 4.64
N ILE A 229 -6.22 15.33 4.50
CA ILE A 229 -5.02 15.56 5.31
C ILE A 229 -4.06 16.61 4.70
N GLY A 230 -4.38 17.18 3.54
CA GLY A 230 -3.63 18.25 2.89
C GLY A 230 -2.68 17.83 1.76
N MET A 231 -2.71 16.58 1.31
CA MET A 231 -1.96 16.16 0.11
C MET A 231 -2.64 16.65 -1.18
N ARG A 232 -1.86 16.76 -2.26
CA ARG A 232 -2.43 16.77 -3.60
C ARG A 232 -2.85 15.34 -3.96
N GLY A 233 -4.07 15.15 -4.43
CA GLY A 233 -4.60 13.83 -4.78
C GLY A 233 -5.09 13.79 -6.22
N LEU A 234 -4.75 12.71 -6.94
CA LEU A 234 -5.19 12.43 -8.31
C LEU A 234 -5.88 11.08 -8.34
N VAL A 235 -7.10 11.04 -8.87
CA VAL A 235 -7.80 9.77 -9.15
C VAL A 235 -7.25 9.23 -10.46
N PHE A 236 -6.65 8.05 -10.41
CA PHE A 236 -6.08 7.42 -11.59
C PHE A 236 -7.18 6.84 -12.49
N GLU A 237 -7.09 7.12 -13.79
CA GLU A 237 -7.94 6.49 -14.81
C GLU A 237 -7.11 5.77 -15.87
N ASN A 238 -6.05 6.41 -16.36
CA ASN A 238 -5.07 5.86 -17.30
C ASN A 238 -3.81 6.76 -17.32
N ALA A 239 -2.75 6.29 -17.97
CA ALA A 239 -1.49 7.03 -18.07
C ALA A 239 -1.63 8.40 -18.79
N ASP A 240 -2.47 8.49 -19.83
CA ASP A 240 -2.66 9.72 -20.60
C ASP A 240 -3.35 10.84 -19.80
N SER A 241 -4.38 10.50 -19.03
CA SER A 241 -5.04 11.47 -18.14
C SER A 241 -4.13 11.85 -17.00
N LEU A 242 -3.44 10.87 -16.39
CA LEU A 242 -2.47 11.13 -15.33
C LEU A 242 -1.36 12.08 -15.80
N LEU A 243 -0.83 11.90 -17.00
CA LEU A 243 0.21 12.79 -17.55
C LEU A 243 -0.29 14.24 -17.63
N LYS A 244 -1.53 14.46 -18.09
CA LYS A 244 -2.14 15.80 -18.16
C LYS A 244 -2.31 16.40 -16.77
N ASP A 245 -2.77 15.61 -15.81
CA ASP A 245 -2.98 16.05 -14.44
C ASP A 245 -1.66 16.42 -13.76
N LEU A 246 -0.61 15.62 -13.96
CA LEU A 246 0.74 15.94 -13.51
C LEU A 246 1.25 17.26 -14.12
N SER A 247 1.04 17.47 -15.42
CA SER A 247 1.38 18.74 -16.08
C SER A 247 0.63 19.94 -15.48
N HIS A 248 -0.65 19.80 -15.14
CA HIS A 248 -1.41 20.86 -14.45
C HIS A 248 -0.85 21.20 -13.05
N LEU A 249 -0.19 20.24 -12.40
CA LEU A 249 0.52 20.44 -11.14
C LEU A 249 1.96 20.98 -11.33
N GLY A 250 2.37 21.27 -12.56
CA GLY A 250 3.71 21.74 -12.91
C GLY A 250 4.75 20.63 -13.05
N ILE A 251 4.34 19.36 -13.04
CA ILE A 251 5.20 18.19 -13.27
C ILE A 251 5.15 17.88 -14.77
N ASN A 252 6.02 18.54 -15.53
CA ASN A 252 6.11 18.34 -16.97
C ASN A 252 7.19 17.32 -17.29
N VAL A 253 6.78 16.17 -17.82
CA VAL A 253 7.67 15.08 -18.23
C VAL A 253 7.46 14.77 -19.71
N SER A 254 8.55 14.49 -20.43
CA SER A 254 8.49 14.12 -21.84
C SER A 254 8.57 12.60 -21.96
N LEU A 255 7.49 11.97 -22.43
CA LEU A 255 7.54 10.54 -22.72
C LEU A 255 8.57 10.28 -23.83
N PRO A 256 9.35 9.18 -23.75
CA PRO A 256 10.25 8.81 -24.82
C PRO A 256 9.47 8.61 -26.12
N ASN A 257 9.96 9.17 -27.22
CA ASN A 257 9.39 8.90 -28.54
C ASN A 257 9.58 7.40 -28.83
N ILE A 258 8.47 6.66 -28.92
CA ILE A 258 8.44 5.24 -29.29
C ILE A 258 8.53 5.12 -30.81
#